data_AF-A0A3D6CAG3-F1
#
_entry.id   AF-A0A3D6CAG3-F1
#
_cell.length_a   1.000
_cell.length_b   1.000
_cell.length_c   1.000
_cell.angle_alpha   90.00
_cell.angle_beta   90.00
_cell.angle_gamma   90.00
#
_symmetry.space_group_name_H-M   'P 1'
#
loop_
_entity.id
_entity.type
_entity.pdbx_description
1 polymer ?
#
loop_
_entity_poly.entity_id
_entity_poly.type
_entity_poly.pdbx_seq_one_letter_code
_entity_poly.pdbx_strand_id
1 'polypeptide(L)'
;MNISAGTYSPFTHPYGYTGSAHSGTGSQEGLDSSVSPSATARISPADRSDTTAGSTAPPQGNTQNSASQTDESQAGGNQQDESPQAEDFAQGQLTEEELRLVEQLQQIDREVRAHEMAHMAAGGSLVTSAASFTYQRGPDGQNYAVGGEVGIDISPVPGDPEATARKMRQVRAAALAPGSPSGQDLKVAANAASEIAKAQSELTMRLAKEQAGQTYVQAFGPDSRQAADTYTRVGNLPEEDTKTFEIAV
;
A
#
# COMPACT_ATOMS: atom_id res chain seq x y z
N MET A 1 -32.60 -5.23 -50.94
CA MET A 1 -31.17 -5.11 -51.29
C MET A 1 -30.35 -5.90 -50.29
N ASN A 2 -29.47 -6.75 -50.78
CA ASN A 2 -28.68 -7.74 -50.06
C ASN A 2 -27.20 -7.29 -50.14
N ILE A 3 -26.51 -7.10 -49.01
CA ILE A 3 -25.05 -6.92 -48.96
C ILE A 3 -24.55 -7.69 -47.71
N SER A 4 -24.09 -8.93 -47.91
CA SER A 4 -22.71 -9.35 -48.18
C SER A 4 -21.83 -9.41 -46.93
N ALA A 5 -21.58 -10.65 -46.51
CA ALA A 5 -20.76 -11.06 -45.38
C ALA A 5 -19.27 -10.69 -45.58
N GLY A 6 -18.64 -10.21 -44.50
CA GLY A 6 -17.19 -10.06 -44.39
C GLY A 6 -16.59 -11.26 -43.68
N THR A 7 -15.77 -12.01 -44.42
CA THR A 7 -15.04 -13.21 -44.00
C THR A 7 -13.90 -12.86 -43.05
N TYR A 8 -13.84 -13.50 -41.88
CA TYR A 8 -12.72 -13.41 -40.94
C TYR A 8 -11.71 -14.51 -41.25
N SER A 9 -10.46 -14.13 -41.54
CA SER A 9 -9.33 -15.05 -41.72
C SER A 9 -8.72 -15.41 -40.36
N PRO A 10 -8.48 -16.70 -40.03
CA PRO A 10 -7.69 -17.06 -38.86
C PRO A 10 -6.18 -17.02 -39.17
N PHE A 11 -5.43 -16.34 -38.30
CA PHE A 11 -3.98 -16.26 -38.33
C PHE A 11 -3.38 -17.52 -37.68
N THR A 12 -2.73 -18.34 -38.50
CA THR A 12 -1.98 -19.54 -38.11
C THR A 12 -0.60 -19.13 -37.59
N HIS A 13 -0.24 -19.53 -36.37
CA HIS A 13 1.15 -19.55 -35.91
C HIS A 13 1.55 -20.99 -35.56
N PRO A 14 2.57 -21.58 -36.22
CA PRO A 14 3.16 -22.83 -35.81
C PRO A 14 4.41 -22.57 -34.96
N TYR A 15 4.35 -22.83 -33.65
CA TYR A 15 5.54 -23.05 -32.85
C TYR A 15 5.57 -24.52 -32.40
N GLY A 16 6.54 -25.24 -32.97
CA GLY A 16 6.79 -26.64 -32.71
C GLY A 16 7.35 -26.87 -31.31
N TYR A 17 6.77 -27.84 -30.63
CA TYR A 17 7.29 -28.46 -29.42
C TYR A 17 8.11 -29.68 -29.83
N THR A 18 9.44 -29.63 -29.72
CA THR A 18 10.30 -30.81 -29.88
C THR A 18 10.84 -31.21 -28.52
N GLY A 19 10.37 -32.35 -28.03
CA GLY A 19 10.96 -33.04 -26.89
C GLY A 19 12.37 -33.53 -27.20
N SER A 20 13.20 -33.57 -26.17
CA SER A 20 14.43 -34.36 -26.17
C SER A 20 14.54 -35.05 -24.84
N ALA A 21 14.31 -36.36 -24.87
CA ALA A 21 14.73 -37.29 -23.84
C ALA A 21 16.26 -37.37 -23.85
N HIS A 22 16.87 -37.37 -22.67
CA HIS A 22 18.22 -37.90 -22.48
C HIS A 22 18.20 -38.81 -21.26
N SER A 23 18.21 -40.10 -21.55
CA SER A 23 18.66 -41.17 -20.67
C SER A 23 20.20 -41.12 -20.61
N GLY A 24 20.75 -41.02 -19.40
CA GLY A 24 22.19 -41.09 -19.18
C GLY A 24 22.49 -41.80 -17.86
N THR A 25 22.67 -43.11 -17.93
CA THR A 25 23.29 -43.97 -16.91
C THR A 25 24.80 -43.72 -16.85
N GLY A 26 25.38 -43.55 -15.66
CA GLY A 26 26.83 -43.43 -15.48
C GLY A 26 27.25 -43.31 -14.02
N SER A 27 28.00 -44.32 -13.57
CA SER A 27 28.40 -44.67 -12.19
C SER A 27 29.57 -43.86 -11.60
N GLN A 28 29.75 -43.97 -10.27
CA GLN A 28 30.98 -43.78 -9.46
C GLN A 28 31.45 -42.31 -9.27
N GLU A 29 31.87 -41.77 -8.12
CA GLU A 29 32.49 -42.21 -6.85
C GLU A 29 31.98 -41.26 -5.73
N GLY A 30 31.70 -41.61 -4.47
CA GLY A 30 32.64 -42.15 -3.49
C GLY A 30 33.31 -41.04 -2.66
N LEU A 31 32.58 -40.34 -1.77
CA LEU A 31 33.18 -39.64 -0.61
C LEU A 31 32.27 -39.71 0.62
N ASP A 32 32.78 -40.42 1.62
CA ASP A 32 32.35 -40.55 3.01
C ASP A 32 32.48 -39.21 3.75
N SER A 33 31.45 -38.82 4.51
CA SER A 33 31.65 -38.19 5.82
C SER A 33 30.37 -38.29 6.67
N SER A 34 30.43 -39.28 7.54
CA SER A 34 29.63 -39.47 8.75
C SER A 34 29.53 -38.24 9.68
N VAL A 35 28.30 -37.80 10.00
CA VAL A 35 27.94 -37.43 11.39
C VAL A 35 26.42 -37.57 11.63
N SER A 36 26.08 -38.16 12.76
CA SER A 36 24.75 -38.62 13.19
C SER A 36 23.74 -37.51 13.56
N PRO A 37 22.43 -37.82 13.56
CA PRO A 37 21.37 -36.98 14.11
C PRO A 37 21.01 -37.38 15.55
N SER A 38 20.85 -36.42 16.46
CA SER A 38 19.96 -36.51 17.63
C SER A 38 20.10 -35.30 18.54
N ALA A 39 18.98 -34.63 18.84
CA ALA A 39 18.66 -34.22 20.21
C ALA A 39 17.20 -33.76 20.27
N THR A 40 16.32 -34.68 20.65
CA THR A 40 15.05 -34.38 21.31
C THR A 40 15.34 -33.80 22.69
N ALA A 41 14.73 -32.66 23.04
CA ALA A 41 14.63 -32.21 24.42
C ALA A 41 13.16 -31.89 24.74
N ARG A 42 12.55 -32.81 25.51
CA ARG A 42 11.35 -32.60 26.33
C ARG A 42 11.82 -32.38 27.77
N ILE A 43 11.18 -31.48 28.51
CA ILE A 43 10.92 -31.40 29.99
C ILE A 43 10.18 -30.06 30.16
N SER A 44 8.85 -30.00 30.32
CA SER A 44 7.96 -30.26 31.49
C SER A 44 7.85 -29.09 32.51
N PRO A 45 6.70 -28.93 33.20
CA PRO A 45 6.18 -27.65 33.70
C PRO A 45 6.20 -27.45 35.23
N ALA A 46 5.81 -26.23 35.65
CA ALA A 46 5.31 -25.76 36.95
C ALA A 46 6.29 -25.30 38.05
N ASP A 47 6.15 -24.02 38.50
CA ASP A 47 5.89 -23.51 39.88
C ASP A 47 5.96 -21.95 39.83
N ARG A 48 4.90 -21.13 39.99
CA ARG A 48 4.13 -20.67 41.17
C ARG A 48 4.92 -20.14 42.38
N SER A 49 5.02 -18.82 42.49
CA SER A 49 4.77 -18.00 43.71
C SER A 49 4.95 -16.51 43.33
N ASP A 50 3.88 -15.71 43.31
CA ASP A 50 3.46 -14.82 44.39
C ASP A 50 3.90 -13.37 44.13
N THR A 51 2.97 -12.51 43.73
CA THR A 51 2.85 -11.16 44.29
C THR A 51 1.40 -10.72 44.16
N THR A 52 0.84 -10.47 45.34
CA THR A 52 -0.51 -10.00 45.65
C THR A 52 -0.53 -8.47 45.67
N ALA A 53 -1.74 -7.89 45.47
CA ALA A 53 -2.18 -6.49 45.65
C ALA A 53 -2.19 -5.62 44.36
N GLY A 54 -3.28 -4.92 44.00
CA GLY A 54 -4.43 -4.48 44.79
C GLY A 54 -5.71 -4.33 43.97
N SER A 55 -6.78 -4.74 44.63
CA SER A 55 -8.19 -4.52 44.32
C SER A 55 -8.57 -3.06 44.56
N THR A 56 -9.32 -2.43 43.66
CA THR A 56 -10.49 -1.56 43.99
C THR A 56 -11.18 -1.00 42.73
N ALA A 57 -12.37 -1.51 42.44
CA ALA A 57 -13.54 -0.82 41.84
C ALA A 57 -14.79 -1.51 42.45
N PRO A 58 -15.98 -0.90 42.56
CA PRO A 58 -16.47 0.38 42.02
C PRO A 58 -17.15 1.28 43.08
N PRO A 59 -17.82 2.37 42.68
CA PRO A 59 -19.26 2.36 42.98
C PRO A 59 -20.15 2.89 41.85
N GLN A 60 -21.35 2.32 41.82
CA GLN A 60 -22.53 2.73 41.06
C GLN A 60 -23.05 4.07 41.58
N GLY A 61 -23.33 4.99 40.67
CA GLY A 61 -24.06 6.23 40.92
C GLY A 61 -25.37 6.23 40.15
N ASN A 62 -26.47 6.06 40.87
CA ASN A 62 -27.84 6.15 40.39
C ASN A 62 -28.33 7.58 40.69
N THR A 63 -28.81 8.34 39.71
CA THR A 63 -29.60 9.55 39.98
C THR A 63 -30.60 9.82 38.87
N GLN A 64 -31.87 9.60 39.20
CA GLN A 64 -33.05 10.11 38.51
C GLN A 64 -33.29 11.57 38.95
N ASN A 65 -33.51 12.49 37.99
CA ASN A 65 -34.57 13.52 37.98
C ASN A 65 -34.43 14.30 36.66
N SER A 66 -35.34 14.23 35.68
CA SER A 66 -36.72 14.77 35.61
C SER A 66 -36.86 16.28 35.78
N ALA A 67 -37.48 16.87 34.73
CA ALA A 67 -38.18 18.17 34.61
C ALA A 67 -37.31 19.44 34.44
N SER A 68 -37.58 20.37 33.54
CA SER A 68 -38.66 20.55 32.56
C SER A 68 -38.34 21.73 31.60
N GLN A 69 -38.76 21.55 30.34
CA GLN A 69 -39.51 22.47 29.46
C GLN A 69 -39.16 23.96 29.38
N THR A 70 -38.90 24.40 28.15
CA THR A 70 -39.72 25.36 27.33
C THR A 70 -39.26 25.15 25.88
N ASP A 71 -40.03 24.50 25.00
CA ASP A 71 -41.16 25.02 24.21
C ASP A 71 -40.78 26.19 23.30
N GLU A 72 -40.54 25.88 22.02
CA GLU A 72 -41.09 26.68 20.94
C GLU A 72 -41.41 25.76 19.75
N SER A 73 -42.64 25.92 19.30
CA SER A 73 -43.39 25.07 18.42
C SER A 73 -43.86 25.93 17.24
N GLN A 74 -43.68 25.44 16.01
CA GLN A 74 -44.61 25.64 14.86
C GLN A 74 -44.00 24.98 13.62
N ALA A 75 -44.62 23.91 13.12
CA ALA A 75 -45.63 23.91 12.03
C ALA A 75 -44.97 23.19 10.84
N GLY A 76 -45.50 22.14 10.22
CA GLY A 76 -46.89 21.76 10.01
C GLY A 76 -46.97 21.43 8.52
N GLY A 77 -47.02 20.13 8.18
CA GLY A 77 -46.99 19.68 6.79
C GLY A 77 -47.19 18.17 6.69
N ASN A 78 -48.43 17.74 6.90
CA ASN A 78 -48.90 16.39 6.70
C ASN A 78 -49.02 16.13 5.19
N GLN A 79 -48.30 15.14 4.67
CA GLN A 79 -48.59 14.51 3.37
C GLN A 79 -48.00 13.10 3.38
N GLN A 80 -48.87 12.16 3.73
CA GLN A 80 -48.81 10.79 3.24
C GLN A 80 -49.00 10.88 1.72
N ASP A 81 -48.01 10.42 0.94
CA ASP A 81 -48.31 9.48 -0.15
C ASP A 81 -47.04 8.84 -0.72
N GLU A 82 -47.19 7.54 -1.00
CA GLU A 82 -46.44 6.72 -1.95
C GLU A 82 -44.95 6.48 -1.72
N SER A 83 -44.69 5.56 -0.79
CA SER A 83 -43.65 4.55 -0.94
C SER A 83 -43.78 3.80 -2.28
N PRO A 84 -42.79 3.85 -3.19
CA PRO A 84 -42.74 2.94 -4.32
C PRO A 84 -42.12 1.62 -3.84
N GLN A 85 -42.96 0.59 -3.75
CA GLN A 85 -42.60 -0.82 -3.94
C GLN A 85 -41.52 -1.37 -3.00
N ALA A 86 -41.90 -1.55 -1.73
CA ALA A 86 -41.37 -2.62 -0.89
C ALA A 86 -42.39 -3.78 -0.85
N GLU A 87 -42.82 -4.23 -2.02
CA GLU A 87 -43.74 -5.37 -2.20
C GLU A 87 -43.17 -6.22 -3.34
N ASP A 88 -42.24 -7.12 -3.01
CA ASP A 88 -42.06 -8.47 -3.61
C ASP A 88 -40.80 -9.26 -3.14
N PHE A 89 -40.26 -9.02 -1.93
CA PHE A 89 -39.06 -9.77 -1.47
C PHE A 89 -39.20 -10.41 -0.09
N ALA A 90 -40.42 -10.77 0.29
CA ALA A 90 -40.64 -11.70 1.39
C ALA A 90 -41.39 -12.93 0.84
N GLN A 91 -40.62 -14.02 0.69
CA GLN A 91 -41.08 -15.42 0.63
C GLN A 91 -41.36 -16.04 -0.75
N GLY A 92 -40.56 -15.70 -1.77
CA GLY A 92 -40.11 -16.72 -2.70
C GLY A 92 -38.98 -17.52 -2.05
N GLN A 93 -39.12 -18.84 -1.89
CA GLN A 93 -37.95 -19.66 -1.56
C GLN A 93 -36.93 -19.47 -2.69
N LEU A 94 -35.72 -19.03 -2.36
CA LEU A 94 -34.63 -18.95 -3.33
C LEU A 94 -34.49 -20.29 -4.03
N THR A 95 -34.37 -20.25 -5.35
CA THR A 95 -34.02 -21.42 -6.14
C THR A 95 -32.64 -21.93 -5.74
N GLU A 96 -32.35 -23.20 -6.02
CA GLU A 96 -31.02 -23.79 -5.80
C GLU A 96 -29.91 -22.99 -6.50
N GLU A 97 -30.19 -22.43 -7.67
CA GLU A 97 -29.25 -21.59 -8.42
C GLU A 97 -28.99 -20.26 -7.72
N GLU A 98 -30.02 -19.61 -7.19
CA GLU A 98 -29.89 -18.38 -6.42
C GLU A 98 -29.17 -18.59 -5.09
N LEU A 99 -29.41 -19.72 -4.42
CA LEU A 99 -28.68 -20.10 -3.21
C LEU A 99 -27.18 -20.25 -3.47
N ARG A 100 -26.80 -20.94 -4.55
CA ARG A 100 -25.37 -21.06 -4.95
C ARG A 100 -24.75 -19.71 -5.27
N LEU A 101 -25.49 -18.82 -5.92
CA LEU A 101 -25.02 -17.47 -6.19
C LEU A 101 -24.77 -16.69 -4.89
N VAL A 102 -25.68 -16.78 -3.93
CA VAL A 102 -25.51 -16.16 -2.60
C VAL A 102 -24.28 -16.72 -1.89
N GLU A 103 -24.08 -18.04 -1.89
CA GLU A 103 -22.88 -18.66 -1.29
C GLU A 103 -21.59 -18.19 -1.96
N GLN A 104 -21.58 -18.06 -3.29
CA GLN A 104 -20.44 -17.53 -4.03
C GLN A 104 -20.15 -16.07 -3.66
N LEU A 105 -21.18 -15.22 -3.62
CA LEU A 105 -21.03 -13.80 -3.26
C LEU A 105 -20.53 -13.64 -1.81
N GLN A 106 -21.02 -14.47 -0.89
CA GLN A 106 -20.53 -14.50 0.49
C GLN A 106 -19.05 -14.89 0.57
N GLN A 107 -18.60 -15.86 -0.24
CA GLN A 107 -17.19 -16.24 -0.29
C GLN A 107 -16.33 -15.08 -0.82
N ILE A 108 -16.75 -14.45 -1.91
CA ILE A 108 -16.05 -13.30 -2.50
C ILE A 108 -15.99 -12.14 -1.49
N ASP A 109 -17.08 -11.80 -0.82
CA ASP A 109 -17.11 -10.72 0.17
C ASP A 109 -16.11 -10.94 1.31
N ARG A 110 -16.04 -12.17 1.83
CA ARG A 110 -15.04 -12.53 2.85
C ARG A 110 -13.62 -12.36 2.34
N GLU A 111 -13.34 -12.81 1.12
CA GLU A 111 -12.02 -12.70 0.50
C GLU A 111 -11.61 -11.25 0.27
N VAL A 112 -12.50 -10.43 -0.30
CA VAL A 112 -12.27 -9.00 -0.55
C VAL A 112 -12.01 -8.27 0.77
N ARG A 113 -12.83 -8.49 1.80
CA ARG A 113 -12.60 -7.85 3.11
C ARG A 113 -11.28 -8.28 3.74
N ALA A 114 -10.94 -9.56 3.64
CA ALA A 114 -9.66 -10.06 4.13
C ALA A 114 -8.47 -9.45 3.36
N HIS A 115 -8.62 -9.28 2.04
CA HIS A 115 -7.64 -8.63 1.16
C HIS A 115 -7.41 -7.18 1.58
N GLU A 116 -8.46 -6.37 1.71
CA GLU A 116 -8.33 -4.97 2.12
C GLU A 116 -7.81 -4.83 3.56
N MET A 117 -8.23 -5.73 4.45
CA MET A 117 -7.71 -5.75 5.82
C MET A 117 -6.21 -6.03 5.86
N ALA A 118 -5.70 -6.92 5.02
CA ALA A 118 -4.27 -7.20 4.91
C ALA A 118 -3.48 -5.96 4.46
N HIS A 119 -4.00 -5.23 3.47
CA HIS A 119 -3.41 -3.95 3.06
C HIS A 119 -3.39 -2.92 4.20
N MET A 120 -4.52 -2.71 4.90
CA MET A 120 -4.57 -1.75 6.01
C MET A 120 -3.62 -2.13 7.15
N ALA A 121 -3.59 -3.40 7.52
CA ALA A 121 -2.74 -3.90 8.59
C ALA A 121 -1.25 -3.72 8.26
N ALA A 122 -0.85 -3.96 7.01
CA ALA A 122 0.53 -3.79 6.58
C ALA A 122 0.89 -2.31 6.33
N GLY A 123 -0.06 -1.50 5.88
CA GLY A 123 0.12 -0.06 5.64
C GLY A 123 0.25 0.75 6.93
N GLY A 124 -0.46 0.38 7.99
CA GLY A 124 -0.39 1.04 9.29
C GLY A 124 -0.56 2.55 9.18
N SER A 125 0.44 3.32 9.61
CA SER A 125 0.42 4.79 9.56
C SER A 125 0.50 5.39 8.16
N LEU A 126 0.76 4.59 7.13
CA LEU A 126 0.83 5.05 5.74
C LEU A 126 -0.53 5.01 5.03
N VAL A 127 -1.55 4.45 5.68
CA VAL A 127 -2.91 4.39 5.14
C VAL A 127 -3.49 5.82 5.13
N THR A 128 -3.86 6.31 3.95
CA THR A 128 -4.46 7.64 3.76
C THR A 128 -5.98 7.59 3.78
N SER A 129 -6.56 6.47 3.35
CA SER A 129 -8.00 6.22 3.38
C SER A 129 -8.27 4.77 3.78
N ALA A 130 -9.30 4.59 4.59
CA ALA A 130 -9.81 3.25 4.92
C ALA A 130 -10.24 2.50 3.65
N ALA A 131 -10.43 1.18 3.79
CA ALA A 131 -10.91 0.33 2.72
C ALA A 131 -12.22 0.87 2.12
N SER A 132 -12.21 1.11 0.81
CA SER A 132 -13.41 1.35 0.01
C SER A 132 -13.84 0.04 -0.63
N PHE A 133 -15.13 -0.17 -0.82
CA PHE A 133 -15.67 -1.41 -1.38
C PHE A 133 -16.64 -1.13 -2.52
N THR A 134 -16.57 -1.96 -3.56
CA THR A 134 -17.59 -2.06 -4.60
C THR A 134 -18.49 -3.23 -4.30
N TYR A 135 -19.81 -3.03 -4.38
CA TYR A 135 -20.80 -4.01 -3.96
C TYR A 135 -21.60 -4.58 -5.14
N GLN A 136 -22.01 -5.83 -5.00
CA GLN A 136 -23.02 -6.49 -5.81
C GLN A 136 -24.19 -6.91 -4.93
N ARG A 137 -25.42 -6.61 -5.38
CA ARG A 137 -26.64 -7.05 -4.68
C ARG A 137 -26.98 -8.49 -5.07
N GLY A 138 -27.19 -9.35 -4.09
CA GLY A 138 -27.61 -10.74 -4.27
C GLY A 138 -29.13 -10.89 -4.45
N PRO A 139 -29.59 -12.08 -4.88
CA PRO A 139 -31.03 -12.39 -5.02
C PRO A 139 -31.76 -12.46 -3.67
N ASP A 140 -31.01 -12.59 -2.58
CA ASP A 140 -31.46 -12.44 -1.19
C ASP A 140 -31.65 -10.97 -0.74
N GLY A 141 -31.36 -10.01 -1.62
CA GLY A 141 -31.47 -8.58 -1.36
C GLY A 141 -30.31 -7.97 -0.58
N GLN A 142 -29.28 -8.75 -0.23
CA GLN A 142 -28.11 -8.29 0.52
C GLN A 142 -27.01 -7.75 -0.41
N ASN A 143 -26.14 -6.88 0.10
CA ASN A 143 -24.99 -6.36 -0.64
C ASN A 143 -23.70 -7.08 -0.24
N TYR A 144 -22.95 -7.56 -1.22
CA TYR A 144 -21.71 -8.30 -1.07
C TYR A 144 -20.55 -7.54 -1.71
N ALA A 145 -19.42 -7.38 -1.01
CA ALA A 145 -18.24 -6.73 -1.56
C ALA A 145 -17.61 -7.64 -2.62
N VAL A 146 -17.44 -7.11 -3.83
CA VAL A 146 -16.83 -7.83 -4.97
C VAL A 146 -15.52 -7.21 -5.43
N GLY A 147 -15.14 -6.10 -4.81
CA GLY A 147 -13.83 -5.47 -4.96
C GLY A 147 -13.62 -4.43 -3.88
N GLY A 148 -12.37 -4.03 -3.67
CA GLY A 148 -12.03 -2.96 -2.75
C GLY A 148 -10.68 -2.33 -3.07
N GLU A 149 -10.37 -1.27 -2.35
CA GLU A 149 -9.06 -0.62 -2.37
C GLU A 149 -8.74 0.09 -1.06
N VAL A 150 -7.46 0.16 -0.72
CA VAL A 150 -6.91 0.93 0.40
C VAL A 150 -5.97 2.00 -0.11
N GLY A 151 -6.17 3.24 0.35
CA GLY A 151 -5.27 4.34 0.00
C GLY A 151 -3.97 4.25 0.79
N ILE A 152 -2.82 4.29 0.10
CA ILE A 152 -1.49 4.28 0.71
C ILE A 152 -0.73 5.54 0.25
N ASP A 153 -0.09 6.25 1.19
CA ASP A 153 0.70 7.44 0.90
C ASP A 153 2.02 7.08 0.20
N ILE A 154 2.06 7.33 -1.11
CA ILE A 154 3.23 7.14 -1.97
C ILE A 154 4.12 8.39 -2.09
N SER A 155 3.84 9.46 -1.32
CA SER A 155 4.56 10.72 -1.45
C SER A 155 5.97 10.61 -0.86
N PRO A 156 7.01 11.18 -1.51
CA PRO A 156 8.35 11.23 -0.94
C PRO A 156 8.40 12.14 0.30
N VAL A 157 9.42 11.97 1.13
CA VAL A 157 9.71 12.85 2.26
C VAL A 157 10.57 14.02 1.76
N PRO A 158 10.07 15.28 1.78
CA PRO A 158 10.79 16.40 1.20
C PRO A 158 12.18 16.61 1.81
N GLY A 159 13.21 16.75 0.97
CA GLY A 159 14.59 17.01 1.39
C GLY A 159 15.34 15.81 1.98
N ASP A 160 14.64 14.72 2.32
CA ASP A 160 15.22 13.54 2.95
C ASP A 160 15.06 12.28 2.07
N PRO A 161 16.06 11.99 1.21
CA PRO A 161 16.06 10.79 0.38
C PRO A 161 16.19 9.52 1.22
N GLU A 162 16.84 9.58 2.38
CA GLU A 162 16.97 8.40 3.23
C GLU A 162 15.62 8.02 3.85
N ALA A 163 14.90 9.01 4.40
CA ALA A 163 13.54 8.82 4.89
C ALA A 163 12.58 8.41 3.77
N THR A 164 12.72 8.98 2.57
CA THR A 164 11.95 8.58 1.39
C THR A 164 12.16 7.10 1.08
N ALA A 165 13.42 6.64 0.99
CA ALA A 165 13.72 5.24 0.70
C ALA A 165 13.20 4.28 1.78
N ARG A 166 13.20 4.70 3.05
CA ARG A 166 12.60 3.91 4.16
C ARG A 166 11.09 3.85 4.06
N LYS A 167 10.42 5.00 3.87
CA LYS A 167 8.96 5.09 3.69
C LYS A 167 8.50 4.27 2.50
N MET A 168 9.15 4.41 1.35
CA MET A 168 8.78 3.68 0.13
C MET A 168 9.00 2.16 0.26
N ARG A 169 9.95 1.70 1.08
CA ARG A 169 10.07 0.27 1.39
C ARG A 169 8.86 -0.25 2.15
N GLN A 170 8.33 0.53 3.09
CA GLN A 170 7.10 0.18 3.82
C GLN A 170 5.88 0.21 2.90
N VAL A 171 5.74 1.25 2.05
CA VAL A 171 4.69 1.32 1.02
C VAL A 171 4.71 0.08 0.12
N ARG A 172 5.90 -0.30 -0.39
CA ARG A 172 6.04 -1.48 -1.24
C ARG A 172 5.64 -2.77 -0.51
N ALA A 173 6.02 -2.90 0.76
CA ALA A 173 5.64 -4.06 1.57
C ALA A 173 4.13 -4.12 1.80
N ALA A 174 3.49 -2.99 2.10
CA ALA A 174 2.05 -2.91 2.31
C ALA A 174 1.24 -3.23 1.04
N ALA A 175 1.69 -2.74 -0.11
CA ALA A 175 1.06 -3.03 -1.40
C ALA A 175 1.23 -4.51 -1.81
N LEU A 176 2.27 -5.20 -1.35
CA LEU A 176 2.49 -6.62 -1.64
C LEU A 176 2.01 -7.55 -0.51
N ALA A 177 1.30 -7.03 0.49
CA ALA A 177 0.98 -7.77 1.71
C ALA A 177 -0.03 -8.90 1.53
N PRO A 178 -1.13 -8.76 0.75
CA PRO A 178 -2.03 -9.89 0.50
C PRO A 178 -1.34 -10.98 -0.30
N GLY A 179 -1.79 -12.23 -0.13
CA GLY A 179 -1.23 -13.38 -0.87
C GLY A 179 -1.42 -13.30 -2.40
N SER A 180 -2.38 -12.50 -2.85
CA SER A 180 -2.71 -12.25 -4.26
C SER A 180 -2.96 -10.76 -4.51
N PRO A 181 -1.92 -9.90 -4.59
CA PRO A 181 -2.08 -8.46 -4.81
C PRO A 181 -2.79 -8.18 -6.14
N SER A 182 -3.64 -7.15 -6.18
CA SER A 182 -4.32 -6.72 -7.39
C SER A 182 -3.37 -6.00 -8.36
N GLY A 183 -3.81 -5.78 -9.60
CA GLY A 183 -3.05 -5.00 -10.57
C GLY A 183 -2.79 -3.55 -10.11
N GLN A 184 -3.66 -2.98 -9.29
CA GLN A 184 -3.46 -1.64 -8.72
C GLN A 184 -2.36 -1.67 -7.64
N ASP A 185 -2.37 -2.68 -6.78
CA ASP A 185 -1.38 -2.83 -5.72
C ASP A 185 0.02 -3.05 -6.29
N LEU A 186 0.12 -3.85 -7.36
CA LEU A 186 1.38 -4.04 -8.09
C LEU A 186 1.92 -2.72 -8.68
N LYS A 187 1.05 -1.83 -9.17
CA LYS A 187 1.47 -0.50 -9.64
C LYS A 187 1.99 0.37 -8.50
N VAL A 188 1.33 0.35 -7.34
CA VAL A 188 1.80 1.05 -6.13
C VAL A 188 3.18 0.52 -5.70
N ALA A 189 3.35 -0.80 -5.68
CA ALA A 189 4.62 -1.44 -5.36
C ALA A 189 5.73 -1.07 -6.35
N ALA A 190 5.42 -1.02 -7.66
CA ALA A 190 6.36 -0.62 -8.70
C ALA A 190 6.76 0.86 -8.59
N ASN A 191 5.80 1.75 -8.33
CA ASN A 191 6.06 3.16 -8.10
C ASN A 191 6.97 3.35 -6.88
N ALA A 192 6.68 2.67 -5.77
CA ALA A 192 7.52 2.70 -4.58
C ALA A 192 8.94 2.17 -4.87
N ALA A 193 9.08 1.11 -5.67
CA ALA A 193 10.39 0.60 -6.09
C ALA A 193 11.19 1.63 -6.92
N SER A 194 10.52 2.35 -7.82
CA SER A 194 11.13 3.43 -8.61
C SER A 194 11.62 4.57 -7.71
N GLU A 195 10.79 5.02 -6.77
CA GLU A 195 11.16 6.10 -5.83
C GLU A 195 12.30 5.68 -4.88
N ILE A 196 12.37 4.40 -4.48
CA ILE A 196 13.53 3.88 -3.73
C ILE A 196 14.82 4.04 -4.54
N ALA A 197 14.81 3.65 -5.81
CA ALA A 197 16.00 3.74 -6.67
C ALA A 197 16.43 5.20 -6.88
N LYS A 198 15.46 6.10 -7.09
CA LYS A 198 15.71 7.53 -7.21
C LYS A 198 16.33 8.11 -5.93
N ALA A 199 15.74 7.82 -4.78
CA ALA A 199 16.24 8.29 -3.49
C ALA A 199 17.66 7.77 -3.19
N GLN A 200 17.98 6.53 -3.56
CA GLN A 200 19.35 5.98 -3.41
C GLN A 200 20.36 6.70 -4.30
N SER A 201 19.98 7.04 -5.53
CA SER A 201 20.80 7.85 -6.44
C SER A 201 21.06 9.24 -5.86
N GLU A 202 20.03 9.91 -5.35
CA GLU A 202 20.14 11.22 -4.71
C GLU A 202 21.06 11.19 -3.49
N LEU A 203 20.97 10.14 -2.66
CA LEU A 203 21.83 9.95 -1.50
C LEU A 203 23.32 9.80 -1.90
N THR A 204 23.58 9.02 -2.94
CA THR A 204 24.95 8.84 -3.48
C THR A 204 25.53 10.16 -4.00
N MET A 205 24.73 10.91 -4.76
CA MET A 205 25.12 12.23 -5.27
C MET A 205 25.38 13.25 -4.16
N ARG A 206 24.56 13.22 -3.11
CA ARG A 206 24.72 14.09 -1.93
C ARG A 206 26.01 13.80 -1.19
N LEU A 207 26.29 12.53 -0.91
CA LEU A 207 27.53 12.11 -0.26
C LEU A 207 28.77 12.50 -1.09
N ALA A 208 28.73 12.30 -2.41
CA ALA A 208 29.82 12.72 -3.30
C ALA A 208 30.04 14.25 -3.26
N LYS A 209 28.97 15.04 -3.26
CA LYS A 209 29.04 16.50 -3.14
C LYS A 209 29.59 16.95 -1.79
N GLU A 210 29.17 16.32 -0.71
CA GLU A 210 29.67 16.60 0.65
C GLU A 210 31.15 16.26 0.77
N GLN A 211 31.58 15.10 0.26
CA GLN A 211 32.99 14.70 0.23
C GLN A 211 33.83 15.67 -0.60
N ALA A 212 33.39 16.04 -1.81
CA ALA A 212 34.07 17.04 -2.63
C ALA A 212 34.15 18.41 -1.95
N GLY A 213 33.10 18.79 -1.22
CA GLY A 213 33.10 20.01 -0.42
C GLY A 213 34.11 19.95 0.74
N GLN A 214 34.21 18.81 1.42
CA GLN A 214 35.16 18.61 2.53
C GLN A 214 36.61 18.61 2.04
N THR A 215 36.91 17.93 0.94
CA THR A 215 38.26 17.92 0.35
C THR A 215 38.68 19.32 -0.10
N TYR A 216 37.76 20.12 -0.65
CA TYR A 216 38.01 21.53 -1.00
C TYR A 216 38.39 22.37 0.24
N VAL A 217 37.63 22.25 1.34
CA VAL A 217 37.93 22.98 2.58
C VAL A 217 39.26 22.53 3.19
N GLN A 218 39.58 21.23 3.13
CA GLN A 218 40.85 20.71 3.62
C GLN A 218 42.04 21.22 2.80
N ALA A 219 41.90 21.32 1.47
CA ALA A 219 42.98 21.75 0.58
C ALA A 219 43.20 23.27 0.60
N PHE A 220 42.15 24.07 0.72
CA PHE A 220 42.20 25.53 0.50
C PHE A 220 41.81 26.37 1.73
N GLY A 221 41.47 25.74 2.86
CA GLY A 221 41.05 26.42 4.09
C GLY A 221 39.58 26.90 4.06
N PRO A 222 38.98 27.25 5.21
CA PRO A 222 37.55 27.57 5.32
C PRO A 222 37.13 28.86 4.58
N ASP A 223 38.02 29.84 4.44
CA ASP A 223 37.72 31.14 3.78
C ASP A 223 37.68 31.05 2.25
N SER A 224 38.21 29.97 1.67
CA SER A 224 38.28 29.78 0.21
C SER A 224 36.91 29.64 -0.46
N ARG A 225 35.87 29.17 0.27
CA ARG A 225 34.50 29.08 -0.27
C ARG A 225 33.90 30.45 -0.56
N GLN A 226 34.17 31.46 0.27
CA GLN A 226 33.71 32.83 0.03
C GLN A 226 34.36 33.42 -1.23
N ALA A 227 35.65 33.15 -1.44
CA ALA A 227 36.37 33.58 -2.63
C ALA A 227 35.83 32.91 -3.91
N ALA A 228 35.57 31.60 -3.88
CA ALA A 228 34.99 30.87 -5.01
C ALA A 228 33.57 31.36 -5.35
N ASP A 229 32.70 31.53 -4.35
CA ASP A 229 31.34 32.03 -4.54
C ASP A 229 31.33 33.48 -5.07
N THR A 230 32.28 34.32 -4.63
CA THR A 230 32.45 35.66 -5.23
C THR A 230 32.87 35.58 -6.69
N TYR A 231 33.79 34.68 -7.06
CA TYR A 231 34.24 34.55 -8.44
C TYR A 231 33.10 34.07 -9.37
N THR A 232 32.31 33.07 -8.95
CA THR A 232 31.14 32.61 -9.71
C THR A 232 30.06 33.69 -9.83
N ARG A 233 29.87 34.51 -8.78
CA ARG A 233 28.92 35.64 -8.83
C ARG A 233 29.38 36.73 -9.78
N VAL A 234 30.66 37.10 -9.76
CA VAL A 234 31.20 38.19 -10.60
C VAL A 234 31.27 37.75 -12.07
N GLY A 235 31.57 36.47 -12.34
CA GLY A 235 31.61 35.91 -13.69
C GLY A 235 30.25 35.76 -14.38
N ASN A 236 29.15 35.79 -13.62
CA ASN A 236 27.77 35.72 -14.13
C ASN A 236 27.04 37.07 -14.11
N LEU A 237 27.76 38.19 -13.97
CA LEU A 237 27.17 39.52 -14.14
C LEU A 237 26.79 39.74 -15.62
N PRO A 238 25.56 40.21 -15.93
CA PRO A 238 25.24 40.64 -17.28
C PRO A 238 26.17 41.81 -17.69
N GLU A 239 26.70 41.80 -18.91
CA GLU A 239 27.70 42.75 -19.42
C GLU A 239 27.25 44.23 -19.48
N GLU A 240 26.09 44.59 -18.92
CA GLU A 240 25.50 45.93 -19.02
C GLU A 240 26.17 47.00 -18.13
N ASP A 241 27.04 46.62 -17.16
CA ASP A 241 27.70 47.57 -16.24
C ASP A 241 29.24 47.62 -16.38
N THR A 242 29.78 47.28 -17.56
CA THR A 242 31.23 47.43 -17.82
C THR A 242 31.62 48.84 -18.31
N LYS A 243 30.67 49.77 -18.47
CA LYS A 243 30.90 51.16 -18.91
C LYS A 243 30.93 52.16 -17.75
N THR A 244 31.88 52.08 -16.81
CA THR A 244 32.16 53.25 -15.93
C THR A 244 33.61 53.40 -15.49
N PHE A 245 34.51 52.45 -15.79
CA PHE A 245 35.93 52.66 -15.50
C PHE A 245 36.62 53.39 -16.67
N GLU A 246 36.22 54.65 -16.92
CA GLU A 246 37.11 55.58 -17.60
C GLU A 246 38.28 55.90 -16.66
N ILE A 247 39.44 55.36 -17.01
CA ILE A 247 40.71 55.69 -16.40
C ILE A 247 41.02 57.14 -16.79
N ALA A 248 40.83 58.06 -15.85
CA ALA A 248 41.41 59.40 -15.96
C ALA A 248 42.94 59.27 -15.80
N VAL A 249 43.65 59.36 -16.93
CA VAL A 249 45.11 59.55 -17.01
C VAL A 249 45.41 61.03 -17.11
#